data_AF-A0A2G6LIY8-F1
#
_entry.id   AF-A0A2G6LIY8-F1
#
_cell.length_a   1.000
_cell.length_b   1.000
_cell.length_c   1.000
_cell.angle_alpha   90.00
_cell.angle_beta   90.00
_cell.angle_gamma   90.00
#
_symmetry.space_group_name_H-M   'P 1'
#
loop_
_entity.id
_entity.type
_entity.pdbx_description
1 polymer ?
#
loop_
_entity_poly.entity_id
_entity_poly.type
_entity_poly.pdbx_seq_one_letter_code
_entity_poly.pdbx_strand_id
1 'polypeptide(L)'
;MFLGLSLTVEVNKKLDLGAWAVADYLAKQVEIQLKPVVEGGRSRRVKLFDAHLVTWKTNFSAVDNRPMSETLFITATGVEDTHSAGVYSAKWRKTFSGEAVEPATLERPEKKLTRYYLTNTDNQEISTYKVGQTIVLNLITENRIGDVMTIDLNDPEYDFEYNGTPLKDDILQNYVIGNDTEQIPLKVIQQKNQN
;
A
#
# COMPACT_ATOMS: atom_id res chain seq x y z
N MET A 1 3.37 -11.43 6.74
CA MET A 1 3.52 -12.87 6.43
C MET A 1 4.28 -12.97 5.12
N PHE A 2 5.38 -13.73 5.06
CA PHE A 2 6.10 -13.97 3.81
C PHE A 2 5.31 -14.99 2.96
N LEU A 3 4.93 -14.58 1.74
CA LEU A 3 4.08 -15.39 0.85
C LEU A 3 4.88 -16.39 0.01
N GLY A 4 6.21 -16.27 0.01
CA GLY A 4 7.11 -17.08 -0.82
C GLY A 4 7.83 -16.24 -1.86
N LEU A 5 8.88 -16.83 -2.44
CA LEU A 5 9.70 -16.26 -3.49
C LEU A 5 9.74 -17.22 -4.67
N SER A 6 9.41 -16.73 -5.85
CA SER A 6 9.63 -17.44 -7.11
C SER A 6 10.91 -16.94 -7.77
N LEU A 7 11.80 -17.86 -8.15
CA LEU A 7 13.04 -17.56 -8.87
C LEU A 7 13.18 -18.50 -10.06
N THR A 8 13.68 -18.00 -11.19
CA THR A 8 14.13 -18.86 -12.30
C THR A 8 15.63 -18.65 -12.50
N VAL A 9 16.38 -19.76 -12.54
CA VAL A 9 17.83 -19.76 -12.71
C VAL A 9 18.21 -20.68 -13.87
N GLU A 10 19.35 -20.42 -14.50
CA GLU A 10 19.95 -21.36 -15.45
C GLU A 10 20.45 -22.60 -14.71
N VAL A 11 20.27 -23.78 -15.31
CA VAL A 11 20.73 -25.05 -14.73
C VAL A 11 22.24 -25.06 -14.58
N ASN A 12 22.72 -25.49 -13.41
CA ASN A 12 24.14 -25.63 -13.13
C ASN A 12 24.42 -27.00 -12.49
N LYS A 13 25.41 -27.73 -13.03
CA LYS A 13 25.84 -29.04 -12.52
C LYS A 13 26.29 -29.03 -11.05
N LYS A 14 26.67 -27.87 -10.52
CA LYS A 14 27.14 -27.70 -9.13
C LYS A 14 26.02 -27.39 -8.14
N LEU A 15 24.81 -27.11 -8.61
CA LEU A 15 23.68 -26.73 -7.76
C LEU A 15 22.70 -27.91 -7.68
N ASP A 16 22.89 -28.78 -6.68
CA ASP A 16 21.93 -29.86 -6.42
C ASP A 16 20.72 -29.34 -5.65
N LEU A 17 19.66 -29.01 -6.40
CA LEU A 17 18.36 -28.61 -5.87
C LEU A 17 17.40 -29.79 -5.71
N GLY A 18 17.71 -30.94 -6.33
CA GLY A 18 16.83 -32.11 -6.33
C GLY A 18 16.67 -32.68 -4.93
N ALA A 19 17.76 -32.85 -4.18
CA ALA A 19 17.69 -33.30 -2.79
C ALA A 19 16.89 -32.33 -1.90
N TRP A 20 16.95 -31.03 -2.18
CA TRP A 20 16.19 -30.02 -1.43
C TRP A 20 14.71 -29.98 -1.80
N ALA A 21 14.36 -30.24 -3.06
CA ALA A 21 12.97 -30.28 -3.53
C ALA A 21 12.18 -31.47 -2.99
N VAL A 22 12.86 -32.58 -2.70
CA VAL A 22 12.21 -33.85 -2.29
C VAL A 22 12.23 -34.05 -0.77
N ALA A 23 13.22 -33.49 -0.06
CA ALA A 23 13.32 -33.63 1.39
C ALA A 23 12.54 -32.52 2.12
N ASP A 24 11.34 -32.85 2.60
CA ASP A 24 10.46 -31.97 3.37
C ASP A 24 11.11 -31.42 4.66
N TYR A 25 11.95 -32.23 5.31
CA TYR A 25 12.69 -31.85 6.52
C TYR A 25 13.89 -30.95 6.26
N LEU A 26 14.35 -30.83 5.00
CA LEU A 26 15.58 -30.13 4.67
C LEU A 26 15.31 -28.63 4.52
N ALA A 27 15.58 -27.88 5.58
CA ALA A 27 15.63 -26.43 5.54
C ALA A 27 17.02 -25.92 5.16
N LYS A 28 17.08 -24.83 4.40
CA LYS A 28 18.34 -24.12 4.07
C LYS A 28 18.26 -22.65 4.45
N GLN A 29 19.41 -22.02 4.58
CA GLN A 29 19.52 -20.56 4.64
C GLN A 29 19.76 -20.07 3.21
N VAL A 30 18.97 -19.12 2.72
CA VAL A 30 19.09 -18.59 1.36
C VAL A 30 19.42 -17.12 1.43
N GLU A 31 20.46 -16.69 0.71
CA GLU A 31 20.81 -15.28 0.58
C GLU A 31 20.75 -14.87 -0.89
N ILE A 32 20.07 -13.75 -1.14
CA ILE A 32 19.93 -13.16 -2.47
C ILE A 32 20.60 -11.80 -2.42
N GLN A 33 21.56 -11.60 -3.31
CA GLN A 33 22.28 -10.34 -3.45
C GLN A 33 21.92 -9.68 -4.77
N LEU A 34 21.29 -8.50 -4.68
CA LEU A 34 21.10 -7.60 -5.80
C LEU A 34 22.22 -6.58 -5.75
N LYS A 35 23.09 -6.61 -6.77
CA LYS A 35 24.21 -5.67 -6.91
C LYS A 35 23.90 -4.66 -8.02
N PRO A 36 24.25 -3.39 -7.82
CA PRO A 36 24.10 -2.39 -8.86
C PRO A 36 25.04 -2.70 -10.04
N VAL A 37 24.58 -2.38 -11.25
CA VAL A 37 25.41 -2.49 -12.46
C VAL A 37 26.31 -1.26 -12.63
N VAL A 38 25.87 -0.11 -12.11
CA VAL A 38 26.59 1.17 -12.15
C VAL A 38 27.28 1.45 -10.82
N GLU A 39 28.44 2.09 -10.91
CA GLU A 39 29.20 2.55 -9.75
C GLU A 39 28.36 3.57 -8.94
N GLY A 40 28.31 3.41 -7.62
CA GLY A 40 27.48 4.24 -6.73
C GLY A 40 26.02 3.81 -6.57
N GLY A 41 25.56 2.77 -7.26
CA GLY A 41 24.22 2.21 -7.03
C GLY A 41 24.09 1.50 -5.67
N ARG A 42 22.86 1.36 -5.17
CA ARG A 42 22.61 0.66 -3.89
C ARG A 42 22.53 -0.85 -4.10
N SER A 43 23.23 -1.60 -3.26
CA SER A 43 23.08 -3.06 -3.17
C SER A 43 21.96 -3.40 -2.21
N ARG A 44 21.23 -4.49 -2.47
CA ARG A 44 20.21 -5.04 -1.56
C ARG A 44 20.52 -6.51 -1.30
N ARG A 45 20.42 -6.92 -0.05
CA ARG A 45 20.54 -8.33 0.35
C ARG A 45 19.28 -8.76 1.07
N VAL A 46 18.73 -9.88 0.63
CA VAL A 46 17.57 -10.54 1.25
C VAL A 46 18.05 -11.89 1.77
N LYS A 47 17.84 -12.14 3.06
CA LYS A 47 18.12 -13.43 3.70
C LYS A 47 16.82 -14.10 4.09
N LEU A 48 16.71 -15.38 3.73
CA LEU A 48 15.59 -16.24 4.08
C LEU A 48 16.07 -17.29 5.09
N PHE A 49 15.39 -17.32 6.23
CA PHE A 49 15.69 -18.24 7.32
C PHE A 49 14.75 -19.44 7.34
N ASP A 50 15.36 -20.61 7.54
CA ASP A 50 14.73 -21.93 7.53
C ASP A 50 13.83 -22.09 6.30
N ALA A 51 14.45 -21.92 5.14
CA ALA A 51 13.79 -21.90 3.85
C ALA A 51 13.56 -23.32 3.32
N HIS A 52 12.37 -23.54 2.76
CA HIS A 52 11.96 -24.80 2.14
C HIS A 52 11.65 -24.57 0.67
N LEU A 53 12.09 -25.51 -0.17
CA LEU A 53 11.75 -25.54 -1.59
C LEU A 53 10.43 -26.29 -1.74
N VAL A 54 9.37 -25.55 -2.04
CA VAL A 54 8.00 -26.11 -2.15
C VAL A 54 7.76 -26.64 -3.56
N THR A 55 8.23 -25.89 -4.56
CA THR A 55 8.06 -26.28 -5.96
C THR A 55 9.39 -26.15 -6.67
N TRP A 56 9.76 -27.18 -7.41
CA TRP A 56 10.89 -27.19 -8.32
C TRP A 56 10.44 -27.71 -9.68
N LYS A 57 10.72 -26.94 -10.72
CA LYS A 57 10.37 -27.28 -12.09
C LYS A 57 11.55 -27.05 -13.00
N THR A 58 11.97 -28.08 -13.70
CA THR A 58 12.95 -27.97 -14.77
C THR A 58 12.25 -27.57 -16.07
N ASN A 59 12.80 -26.59 -16.76
CA ASN A 59 12.35 -26.08 -18.05
C ASN A 59 13.44 -26.36 -19.09
N PHE A 60 13.12 -27.21 -20.06
CA PHE A 60 13.98 -27.56 -21.18
C PHE A 60 13.21 -27.34 -22.49
N SER A 61 13.91 -26.84 -23.49
CA SER A 61 13.39 -26.66 -24.84
C SER A 61 14.40 -27.19 -25.84
N ALA A 62 13.95 -28.06 -26.74
CA ALA A 62 14.77 -28.59 -27.83
C ALA A 62 14.64 -27.76 -29.13
N VAL A 63 13.80 -26.72 -29.13
CA VAL A 63 13.40 -25.98 -30.33
C VAL A 63 13.96 -24.55 -30.35
N ASP A 64 14.09 -23.92 -29.18
CA ASP A 64 14.66 -22.59 -29.06
C ASP A 64 16.07 -22.64 -28.42
N ASN A 65 16.88 -21.62 -28.68
CA ASN A 65 18.26 -21.54 -28.18
C ASN A 65 18.33 -21.00 -26.73
N ARG A 66 17.26 -21.20 -25.94
CA ARG A 66 17.23 -20.74 -24.55
C ARG A 66 18.00 -21.75 -23.69
N PRO A 67 18.83 -21.28 -22.75
CA PRO A 67 19.49 -22.19 -21.83
C PRO A 67 18.45 -22.93 -20.99
N MET A 68 18.77 -24.18 -20.64
CA MET A 68 17.97 -24.96 -19.71
C MET A 68 17.87 -24.22 -18.38
N SER A 69 16.66 -24.10 -17.83
CA SER A 69 16.42 -23.34 -16.61
C SER A 69 15.61 -24.13 -15.60
N GLU A 70 15.63 -23.69 -14.36
CA GLU A 70 14.86 -24.24 -13.26
C GLU A 70 14.10 -23.13 -12.55
N THR A 71 12.81 -23.36 -12.32
CA THR A 71 11.94 -22.48 -11.54
C THR A 71 11.77 -23.05 -10.15
N LEU A 72 12.09 -22.25 -9.14
CA LEU A 72 11.97 -22.55 -7.72
C LEU A 72 10.87 -21.71 -7.09
N PHE A 73 10.07 -22.30 -6.22
CA PHE A 73 9.22 -21.58 -5.28
C PHE A 73 9.67 -21.89 -3.85
N ILE A 74 10.18 -20.88 -3.16
CA ILE A 74 10.82 -20.99 -1.85
C ILE A 74 9.94 -20.29 -0.81
N THR A 75 9.64 -20.98 0.29
CA THR A 75 9.04 -20.40 1.49
C THR A 75 10.08 -20.33 2.60
N ALA A 76 9.84 -19.48 3.61
CA ALA A 76 10.76 -19.29 4.72
C ALA A 76 10.02 -18.88 5.98
N THR A 77 10.57 -19.26 7.13
CA THR A 77 9.99 -18.89 8.43
C THR A 77 10.59 -17.60 8.98
N GLY A 78 11.69 -17.09 8.42
CA GLY A 78 12.17 -15.74 8.67
C GLY A 78 12.68 -15.04 7.42
N VAL A 79 12.60 -13.70 7.40
CA VAL A 79 13.08 -12.86 6.30
C VAL A 79 13.74 -11.60 6.87
N GLU A 80 14.96 -11.34 6.46
CA GLU A 80 15.71 -10.11 6.74
C GLU A 80 16.06 -9.42 5.42
N ASP A 81 15.80 -8.12 5.35
CA ASP A 81 16.25 -7.25 4.26
C ASP A 81 17.18 -6.18 4.79
N THR A 82 18.29 -5.95 4.10
CA THR A 82 19.24 -4.85 4.36
C THR A 82 18.62 -3.47 4.56
N HIS A 83 17.44 -3.20 3.98
CA HIS A 83 16.75 -1.91 4.12
C HIS A 83 15.48 -2.00 4.98
N SER A 84 15.21 -3.14 5.60
CA SER A 84 14.09 -3.28 6.55
C SER A 84 14.52 -2.90 7.96
N ALA A 85 13.64 -2.22 8.70
CA ALA A 85 13.87 -1.87 10.10
C ALA A 85 13.89 -3.10 11.05
N GLY A 86 13.44 -4.26 10.60
CA GLY A 86 13.39 -5.46 11.43
C GLY A 86 13.30 -6.75 10.62
N VAL A 87 13.47 -7.87 11.32
CA VAL A 87 13.44 -9.22 10.74
C VAL A 87 12.04 -9.80 10.94
N TYR A 88 11.36 -10.16 9.85
CA TYR A 88 10.18 -11.00 9.96
C TYR A 88 10.61 -12.38 10.47
N SER A 89 9.98 -12.88 11.53
CA SER A 89 10.16 -14.26 12.01
C SER A 89 8.82 -14.83 12.46
N ALA A 90 8.48 -16.00 11.92
CA ALA A 90 7.36 -16.80 12.40
C ALA A 90 7.69 -17.36 13.79
N LYS A 91 6.66 -17.51 14.63
CA LYS A 91 6.81 -18.03 16.01
C LYS A 91 7.46 -19.43 16.07
N TRP A 92 7.33 -20.21 15.01
CA TRP A 92 7.84 -21.57 14.89
C TRP A 92 9.16 -21.68 14.10
N ARG A 93 9.85 -20.56 13.85
CA ARG A 93 11.19 -20.58 13.24
C ARG A 93 12.17 -21.30 14.17
N LYS A 94 12.89 -22.31 13.65
CA LYS A 94 13.82 -23.14 14.44
C LYS A 94 15.10 -22.38 14.79
N THR A 95 15.57 -21.52 13.89
CA THR A 95 16.78 -20.71 14.09
C THR A 95 16.52 -19.37 14.79
N PHE A 96 15.34 -19.19 15.38
CA PHE A 96 15.04 -17.97 16.12
C PHE A 96 15.70 -18.06 17.51
N SER A 97 16.62 -17.14 17.83
CA SER A 97 17.36 -17.12 19.09
C SER A 97 16.57 -16.57 20.28
N GLY A 98 15.33 -16.11 20.07
CA GLY A 98 14.49 -15.60 21.15
C GLY A 98 14.85 -14.19 21.62
N GLU A 99 15.78 -13.48 20.97
CA GLU A 99 15.97 -12.06 21.24
C GLU A 99 14.66 -11.32 20.94
N ALA A 100 14.22 -10.52 21.91
CA ALA A 100 13.02 -9.71 21.81
C ALA A 100 13.16 -8.76 20.62
N VAL A 101 12.55 -9.13 19.50
CA VAL A 101 12.45 -8.24 18.35
C VAL A 101 11.44 -7.18 18.75
N GLU A 102 11.92 -5.94 18.90
CA GLU A 102 11.07 -4.76 19.03
C GLU A 102 9.94 -4.88 17.98
N PRO A 103 8.66 -4.80 18.39
CA PRO A 103 7.56 -4.90 17.44
C PRO A 103 7.77 -3.84 16.37
N ALA A 104 7.80 -4.26 15.10
CA ALA A 104 7.86 -3.33 14.00
C ALA A 104 6.66 -2.39 14.12
N THR A 105 6.91 -1.14 14.51
CA THR A 105 5.93 -0.07 14.41
C THR A 105 5.64 0.09 12.92
N LEU A 106 4.47 -0.39 12.51
CA LEU A 106 3.89 0.05 11.26
C LEU A 106 3.66 1.55 11.43
N GLU A 107 4.56 2.38 10.88
CA GLU A 107 4.25 3.79 10.66
C GLU A 107 3.05 3.84 9.73
N ARG A 108 1.85 3.89 10.33
CA ARG A 108 0.64 4.19 9.59
C ARG A 108 0.80 5.66 9.20
N PRO A 109 0.88 5.98 7.90
CA PRO A 109 1.02 7.36 7.51
C PRO A 109 -0.18 8.13 8.08
N GLU A 110 0.10 9.25 8.74
CA GLU A 110 -0.94 10.02 9.43
C GLU A 110 -1.98 10.51 8.41
N LYS A 111 -3.26 10.30 8.75
CA LYS A 111 -4.38 10.82 7.97
C LYS A 111 -4.51 12.31 8.18
N LYS A 112 -4.40 13.12 7.12
CA LYS A 112 -4.44 14.58 7.23
C LYS A 112 -5.50 15.19 6.32
N LEU A 113 -6.20 16.21 6.82
CA LEU A 113 -6.91 17.18 6.00
C LEU A 113 -5.97 18.39 5.90
N THR A 114 -5.38 18.58 4.75
CA THR A 114 -4.36 19.61 4.50
C THR A 114 -5.00 20.97 4.30
N ARG A 115 -6.11 21.02 3.56
CA ARG A 115 -6.84 22.25 3.26
C ARG A 115 -8.28 21.96 2.89
N TYR A 116 -9.18 22.87 3.26
CA TYR A 116 -10.54 22.94 2.72
C TYR A 116 -10.84 24.40 2.36
N TYR A 117 -11.53 24.64 1.25
CA TYR A 117 -11.90 25.98 0.78
C TYR A 117 -13.02 25.92 -0.27
N LEU A 118 -13.72 27.05 -0.46
CA LEU A 118 -14.81 27.19 -1.41
C LEU A 118 -14.36 27.95 -2.65
N THR A 119 -14.77 27.47 -3.84
CA THR A 119 -14.57 28.17 -5.10
C THR A 119 -15.88 28.34 -5.86
N ASN A 120 -15.91 29.27 -6.80
CA ASN A 120 -16.92 29.27 -7.85
C ASN A 120 -16.65 28.13 -8.87
N THR A 121 -17.53 28.00 -9.87
CA THR A 121 -17.39 27.02 -10.95
C THR A 121 -16.18 27.28 -11.87
N ASP A 122 -15.59 28.47 -11.79
CA ASP A 122 -14.39 28.86 -12.54
C ASP A 122 -13.10 28.62 -11.72
N ASN A 123 -13.18 27.85 -10.62
CA ASN A 123 -12.08 27.54 -9.68
C ASN A 123 -11.45 28.76 -9.00
N GLN A 124 -12.16 29.88 -8.91
CA GLN A 124 -11.73 31.04 -8.14
C GLN A 124 -12.23 30.94 -6.71
N GLU A 125 -11.35 31.11 -5.73
CA GLU A 125 -11.69 31.07 -4.30
C GLU A 125 -12.64 32.22 -3.95
N ILE A 126 -13.73 31.90 -3.25
CA ILE A 126 -14.79 32.85 -2.90
C ILE A 126 -15.10 32.79 -1.41
N SER A 127 -15.46 33.94 -0.84
CA SER A 127 -15.95 34.07 0.54
C SER A 127 -17.41 34.48 0.62
N THR A 128 -18.06 34.72 -0.53
CA THR A 128 -19.46 35.15 -0.61
C THR A 128 -20.17 34.45 -1.76
N TYR A 129 -21.45 34.18 -1.57
CA TYR A 129 -22.30 33.51 -2.54
C TYR A 129 -23.76 33.93 -2.36
N LYS A 130 -24.60 33.59 -3.33
CA LYS A 130 -26.03 33.91 -3.33
C LYS A 130 -26.88 32.66 -3.44
N VAL A 131 -28.10 32.73 -2.91
CA VAL A 131 -29.11 31.68 -3.07
C VAL A 131 -29.28 31.31 -4.55
N GLY A 132 -29.26 30.00 -4.84
CA GLY A 132 -29.35 29.44 -6.18
C GLY A 132 -28.01 29.28 -6.90
N GLN A 133 -26.92 29.85 -6.37
CA GLN A 133 -25.57 29.67 -6.91
C GLN A 133 -25.06 28.25 -6.62
N THR A 134 -24.32 27.68 -7.58
CA THR A 134 -23.51 26.48 -7.34
C THR A 134 -22.09 26.90 -6.98
N ILE A 135 -21.60 26.40 -5.85
CA ILE A 135 -20.22 26.57 -5.38
C ILE A 135 -19.55 25.20 -5.34
N VAL A 136 -18.23 25.18 -5.22
CA VAL A 136 -17.43 23.94 -5.14
C VAL A 136 -16.64 23.93 -3.85
N LEU A 137 -16.88 22.93 -3.02
CA LEU A 137 -16.06 22.61 -1.86
C LEU A 137 -14.85 21.79 -2.31
N ASN A 138 -13.66 22.35 -2.14
CA ASN A 138 -12.40 21.69 -2.45
C ASN A 138 -11.81 21.12 -1.16
N LEU A 139 -11.50 19.82 -1.15
CA LEU A 139 -10.82 19.15 -0.03
C LEU A 139 -9.47 18.61 -0.51
N ILE A 140 -8.41 18.93 0.22
CA ILE A 140 -7.07 18.40 -0.01
C ILE A 140 -6.71 17.55 1.21
N THR A 141 -6.50 16.25 1.00
CA THR A 141 -6.23 15.26 2.03
C THR A 141 -4.96 14.48 1.74
N GLU A 142 -4.43 13.83 2.76
CA GLU A 142 -3.27 12.95 2.66
C GLU A 142 -3.60 11.63 3.38
N ASN A 143 -3.38 10.50 2.69
CA ASN A 143 -3.60 9.15 3.21
C ASN A 143 -5.05 8.86 3.63
N ARG A 144 -6.03 9.55 3.02
CA ARG A 144 -7.47 9.43 3.36
C ARG A 144 -8.33 8.79 2.28
N ILE A 145 -7.79 8.32 1.16
CA ILE A 145 -8.58 7.61 0.13
C ILE A 145 -9.26 6.38 0.76
N GLY A 146 -10.57 6.26 0.54
CA GLY A 146 -11.45 5.24 1.13
C GLY A 146 -11.90 5.54 2.57
N ASP A 147 -11.41 6.62 3.19
CA ASP A 147 -11.86 7.09 4.50
C ASP A 147 -13.22 7.79 4.40
N VAL A 148 -13.94 7.78 5.51
CA VAL A 148 -15.21 8.48 5.65
C VAL A 148 -15.00 9.75 6.45
N MET A 149 -15.46 10.89 5.93
CA MET A 149 -15.34 12.19 6.57
C MET A 149 -16.71 12.84 6.74
N THR A 150 -16.85 13.55 7.85
CA THR A 150 -17.93 14.51 8.06
C THR A 150 -17.35 15.90 7.89
N ILE A 151 -17.92 16.69 6.99
CA ILE A 151 -17.53 18.08 6.76
C ILE A 151 -18.64 18.98 7.26
N ASP A 152 -18.29 19.88 8.16
CA ASP A 152 -19.17 20.93 8.67
C ASP A 152 -18.79 22.24 7.99
N LEU A 153 -19.71 22.80 7.20
CA LEU A 153 -19.51 24.06 6.48
C LEU A 153 -19.81 25.28 7.38
N ASN A 154 -20.63 25.09 8.43
CA ASN A 154 -20.99 26.07 9.46
C ASN A 154 -21.22 27.51 8.93
N ASP A 155 -22.15 27.67 7.98
CA ASP A 155 -22.51 28.99 7.47
C ASP A 155 -23.71 29.58 8.24
N PRO A 156 -23.62 30.82 8.75
CA PRO A 156 -24.69 31.40 9.54
C PRO A 156 -25.88 31.93 8.71
N GLU A 157 -25.72 32.14 7.40
CA GLU A 157 -26.68 32.85 6.54
C GLU A 157 -27.37 31.94 5.49
N TYR A 158 -26.74 30.83 5.11
CA TYR A 158 -27.21 29.97 4.02
C TYR A 158 -27.12 28.49 4.37
N ASP A 159 -28.11 27.71 3.91
CA ASP A 159 -28.00 26.25 3.93
C ASP A 159 -27.42 25.76 2.59
N PHE A 160 -26.87 24.54 2.57
CA PHE A 160 -26.36 23.91 1.34
C PHE A 160 -27.11 22.65 0.93
N GLU A 161 -27.16 22.37 -0.37
CA GLU A 161 -27.71 21.15 -0.96
C GLU A 161 -26.61 20.38 -1.70
N TYR A 162 -26.50 19.09 -1.41
CA TYR A 162 -25.61 18.16 -2.08
C TYR A 162 -26.43 17.12 -2.85
N ASN A 163 -26.18 16.98 -4.16
CA ASN A 163 -26.89 16.04 -5.04
C ASN A 163 -28.44 16.07 -4.89
N GLY A 164 -29.03 17.26 -4.77
CA GLY A 164 -30.48 17.40 -4.62
C GLY A 164 -31.01 17.22 -3.20
N THR A 165 -30.14 16.90 -2.22
CA THR A 165 -30.52 16.72 -0.82
C THR A 165 -29.97 17.85 0.04
N PRO A 166 -30.82 18.62 0.75
CA PRO A 166 -30.36 19.61 1.72
C PRO A 166 -29.50 18.97 2.82
N LEU A 167 -28.34 19.57 3.09
CA LEU A 167 -27.48 19.20 4.20
C LEU A 167 -28.15 19.65 5.50
N LYS A 168 -28.24 18.74 6.47
CA LYS A 168 -28.76 19.08 7.78
C LYS A 168 -27.68 19.81 8.57
N ASP A 169 -28.01 21.00 9.08
CA ASP A 169 -27.12 21.85 9.87
C ASP A 169 -25.80 22.17 9.11
N ASP A 170 -25.84 22.20 7.78
CA ASP A 170 -24.69 22.37 6.89
C ASP A 170 -23.60 21.30 6.99
N ILE A 171 -23.99 20.13 7.49
CA ILE A 171 -23.10 18.99 7.67
C ILE A 171 -23.24 18.00 6.51
N LEU A 172 -22.17 17.85 5.73
CA LEU A 172 -22.00 16.75 4.80
C LEU A 172 -21.45 15.53 5.55
N GLN A 173 -22.36 14.61 5.89
CA GLN A 173 -22.02 13.40 6.63
C GLN A 173 -21.66 12.24 5.70
N ASN A 174 -20.81 11.34 6.21
CA ASN A 174 -20.46 10.08 5.56
C ASN A 174 -19.88 10.21 4.14
N TYR A 175 -19.17 11.30 3.84
CA TYR A 175 -18.53 11.48 2.55
C TYR A 175 -17.32 10.54 2.42
N VAL A 176 -17.29 9.72 1.37
CA VAL A 176 -16.18 8.81 1.09
C VAL A 176 -15.17 9.52 0.22
N ILE A 177 -13.94 9.66 0.70
CA ILE A 177 -12.85 10.28 -0.06
C ILE A 177 -12.39 9.32 -1.16
N GLY A 178 -12.54 9.69 -2.43
CA GLY A 178 -12.09 8.90 -3.58
C GLY A 178 -10.68 9.26 -4.04
N ASN A 179 -10.24 10.50 -3.83
CA ASN A 179 -8.96 11.05 -4.26
C ASN A 179 -8.37 11.99 -3.19
N ASP A 180 -7.06 12.22 -3.25
CA ASP A 180 -6.39 13.19 -2.36
C ASP A 180 -6.88 14.63 -2.57
N THR A 181 -7.40 14.95 -3.76
CA THR A 181 -8.09 16.20 -4.07
C THR A 181 -9.52 15.91 -4.51
N GLU A 182 -10.49 16.42 -3.76
CA GLU A 182 -11.92 16.30 -4.04
C GLU A 182 -12.52 17.65 -4.41
N GLN A 183 -13.43 17.65 -5.38
CA GLN A 183 -14.21 18.81 -5.77
C GLN A 183 -15.69 18.45 -5.67
N ILE A 184 -16.36 19.02 -4.68
CA ILE A 184 -17.72 18.66 -4.29
C ILE A 184 -18.64 19.83 -4.65
N PRO A 185 -19.47 19.74 -5.70
CA PRO A 185 -20.43 20.78 -6.03
C PRO A 185 -21.54 20.84 -4.99
N LEU A 186 -21.82 22.04 -4.49
CA LEU A 186 -22.88 22.33 -3.54
C LEU A 186 -23.75 23.45 -4.08
N LYS A 187 -25.06 23.35 -3.89
CA LYS A 187 -26.01 24.40 -4.27
C LYS A 187 -26.41 25.18 -3.04
N VAL A 188 -26.23 26.49 -3.09
CA VAL A 188 -26.62 27.41 -2.01
C VAL A 188 -28.14 27.56 -2.02
N ILE A 189 -28.76 27.34 -0.87
CA ILE A 189 -30.20 27.49 -0.67
C ILE A 189 -30.48 28.47 0.47
N GLN A 190 -31.71 28.94 0.57
CA GLN A 190 -32.09 29.85 1.65
C GLN A 190 -32.11 29.09 2.97
N GLN A 191 -31.50 29.66 4.02
CA GLN A 191 -31.50 29.10 5.36
C GLN A 191 -32.93 28.81 5.81
N LYS A 192 -33.20 27.55 6.16
CA LYS A 192 -34.46 27.14 6.78
C LYS A 192 -34.23 27.15 8.27
N ASN A 193 -34.87 28.09 8.97
CA ASN A 193 -34.89 28.15 10.43
C ASN A 193 -34.99 26.73 11.01
N GLN A 194 -33.94 26.29 11.71
CA GLN A 194 -33.93 25.06 12.47
C GLN A 194 -34.99 25.19 13.57
N ASN A 195 -36.14 24.55 13.36
CA ASN A 195 -37.18 24.39 14.37
C ASN A 195 -36.99 23.03 15.05
#